data_AF-A0AB73BWX5-F1
#
_entry.id   AF-A0AB73BWX5-F1
#
_cell.length_a   1.000
_cell.length_b   1.000
_cell.length_c   1.000
_cell.angle_alpha   90.00
_cell.angle_beta   90.00
_cell.angle_gamma   90.00
#
_symmetry.space_group_name_H-M   'P 1'
#
loop_
_entity.id
_entity.type
_entity.pdbx_description
1 polymer ?
#
loop_
_entity_poly.entity_id
_entity_poly.type
_entity_poly.pdbx_seq_one_letter_code
_entity_poly.pdbx_strand_id
1 'polypeptide(L)'
;MKVSQKMDISILSKIARNELMEDFFKSLGIFYQTTEENIKGLRKKVFILEADEATLQKWENFMELEQRKDYSLRDRAERILYTLRSKGIFTPGFLKEQAKIFTGGGEIEITEDFAGYSFTITFKNVIGIPNNMENFRNMIELNKPAHLGYTIMFIYRTHKLLRRFTHGELRRYTHKELFDRNDILGGVGNE
;
A
#
# COMPACT_ATOMS: atom_id res chain seq x y z
N MET A 1 -26.99 6.92 -6.04
CA MET A 1 -28.38 6.95 -5.56
C MET A 1 -28.37 7.30 -4.07
N LYS A 2 -28.91 8.45 -3.66
CA LYS A 2 -28.92 8.86 -2.23
C LYS A 2 -30.02 8.07 -1.49
N VAL A 3 -29.71 7.61 -0.28
CA VAL A 3 -30.57 6.79 0.61
C VAL A 3 -31.98 7.38 0.82
N SER A 4 -32.09 8.72 0.77
CA SER A 4 -33.36 9.46 0.86
C SER A 4 -34.43 9.04 -0.15
N GLN A 5 -34.08 8.33 -1.23
CA GLN A 5 -35.03 7.90 -2.26
C GLN A 5 -35.71 6.54 -1.98
N LYS A 6 -35.24 5.76 -1.00
CA LYS A 6 -35.72 4.37 -0.79
C LYS A 6 -36.82 4.20 0.26
N MET A 7 -37.05 5.18 1.13
CA MET A 7 -38.10 5.15 2.15
C MET A 7 -38.88 6.45 2.11
N ASP A 8 -39.39 6.77 0.93
CA ASP A 8 -40.26 7.91 0.74
C ASP A 8 -41.71 7.43 0.82
N ILE A 9 -42.48 7.96 1.78
CA ILE A 9 -43.92 7.68 1.87
C ILE A 9 -44.66 8.15 0.61
N SER A 10 -44.01 8.96 -0.23
CA SER A 10 -44.54 9.38 -1.53
C SER A 10 -44.87 8.22 -2.48
N ILE A 11 -44.28 7.05 -2.25
CA ILE A 11 -44.57 5.79 -2.97
C ILE A 11 -46.05 5.38 -2.78
N LEU A 12 -46.66 5.73 -1.64
CA LEU A 12 -48.06 5.47 -1.37
C LEU A 12 -48.94 6.59 -1.94
N SER A 13 -50.17 6.24 -2.37
CA SER A 13 -51.16 7.24 -2.78
C SER A 13 -51.49 8.18 -1.63
N LYS A 14 -51.80 9.45 -1.92
CA LYS A 14 -52.09 10.46 -0.88
C LYS A 14 -53.23 10.06 0.06
N ILE A 15 -54.19 9.27 -0.43
CA ILE A 15 -55.35 8.80 0.33
C ILE A 15 -54.95 7.76 1.39
N ALA A 16 -53.91 6.97 1.12
CA ALA A 16 -53.43 5.93 2.02
C ALA A 16 -52.42 6.42 3.08
N ARG A 17 -52.02 7.70 3.03
CA ARG A 17 -51.07 8.31 3.98
C ARG A 17 -51.84 8.80 5.21
N ASN A 18 -51.94 7.93 6.20
CA ASN A 18 -52.43 8.28 7.53
C ASN A 18 -51.26 8.36 8.53
N GLU A 19 -51.53 8.83 9.74
CA GLU A 19 -50.54 9.00 10.81
C GLU A 19 -49.79 7.70 11.14
N LEU A 20 -50.50 6.56 11.20
CA LEU A 20 -49.89 5.26 11.41
C LEU A 20 -48.87 4.90 10.32
N MET A 21 -49.20 5.16 9.05
CA MET A 21 -48.32 4.89 7.92
C MET A 21 -47.12 5.85 7.92
N GLU A 22 -47.31 7.10 8.30
CA GLU A 22 -46.19 8.05 8.48
C GLU A 22 -45.22 7.58 9.56
N ASP A 23 -45.72 7.16 10.72
CA ASP A 23 -44.88 6.70 11.81
C ASP A 23 -44.20 5.36 11.51
N PHE A 24 -44.89 4.47 10.79
CA PHE A 24 -44.28 3.23 10.30
C PHE A 24 -43.10 3.53 9.36
N PHE A 25 -43.28 4.40 8.37
CA PHE A 25 -42.19 4.78 7.45
C PHE A 25 -41.04 5.50 8.16
N LYS A 26 -41.32 6.35 9.16
CA LYS A 26 -40.28 6.96 10.01
C LYS A 26 -39.49 5.89 10.77
N SER A 27 -40.17 4.93 11.39
CA SER A 27 -39.51 3.85 12.14
C SER A 27 -38.61 2.99 11.27
N LEU A 28 -39.06 2.66 10.05
CA LEU A 28 -38.25 1.97 9.04
C LEU A 28 -37.04 2.82 8.63
N GLY A 29 -37.24 4.13 8.46
CA GLY A 29 -36.18 5.10 8.20
C GLY A 29 -35.06 5.05 9.23
N ILE A 30 -35.43 5.11 10.50
CA ILE A 30 -34.50 5.02 11.63
C ILE A 30 -33.78 3.67 11.62
N PHE A 31 -34.52 2.57 11.52
CA PHE A 31 -33.92 1.22 11.52
C PHE A 31 -32.90 1.04 10.39
N TYR A 32 -33.23 1.49 9.18
CA TYR A 32 -32.31 1.44 8.06
C TYR A 32 -31.06 2.30 8.29
N GLN A 33 -31.23 3.52 8.79
CA GLN A 33 -30.09 4.39 9.10
C GLN A 33 -29.16 3.76 10.14
N THR A 34 -29.71 3.23 11.23
CA THR A 34 -28.93 2.51 12.25
C THR A 34 -28.22 1.30 11.66
N THR A 35 -28.89 0.56 10.76
CA THR A 35 -28.29 -0.59 10.07
C THR A 35 -27.11 -0.14 9.18
N GLU A 36 -27.25 0.95 8.42
CA GLU A 36 -26.16 1.49 7.62
C GLU A 36 -24.97 1.96 8.48
N GLU A 37 -25.24 2.64 9.60
CA GLU A 37 -24.22 3.08 10.55
C GLU A 37 -23.47 1.89 11.15
N ASN A 38 -24.19 0.83 11.52
CA ASN A 38 -23.60 -0.42 12.01
C ASN A 38 -22.73 -1.10 10.94
N ILE A 39 -23.20 -1.19 9.70
CA ILE A 39 -22.42 -1.75 8.58
C ILE A 39 -21.14 -0.93 8.36
N LYS A 40 -21.24 0.41 8.35
CA LYS A 40 -20.07 1.29 8.24
C LYS A 40 -19.10 1.07 9.39
N GLY A 41 -19.59 0.93 10.62
CA GLY A 41 -18.78 0.61 11.79
C GLY A 41 -18.07 -0.73 11.68
N LEU A 42 -18.76 -1.77 11.17
CA LEU A 42 -18.16 -3.08 10.94
C LEU A 42 -17.10 -3.06 9.85
N ARG A 43 -17.31 -2.31 8.75
CA ARG A 43 -16.31 -2.17 7.68
C ARG A 43 -14.97 -1.67 8.22
N LYS A 44 -14.98 -0.65 9.08
CA LYS A 44 -13.77 -0.12 9.72
C LYS A 44 -13.05 -1.17 10.58
N LYS A 45 -13.77 -2.11 11.17
CA LYS A 45 -13.17 -3.18 11.99
C LYS A 45 -12.59 -4.31 11.16
N VAL A 46 -13.23 -4.64 10.04
CA VAL A 46 -12.88 -5.80 9.21
C VAL A 46 -11.85 -5.45 8.13
N PHE A 47 -11.98 -4.30 7.47
CA PHE A 47 -11.11 -3.90 6.37
C PHE A 47 -10.00 -2.98 6.85
N ILE A 48 -8.76 -3.48 6.85
CA ILE A 48 -7.58 -2.78 7.36
C ILE A 48 -7.36 -1.42 6.67
N LEU A 49 -7.63 -1.31 5.36
CA LEU A 49 -7.48 -0.04 4.62
C LEU A 49 -8.52 1.04 5.00
N GLU A 50 -9.65 0.64 5.59
CA GLU A 50 -10.71 1.56 6.05
C GLU A 50 -10.70 1.71 7.58
N ALA A 51 -9.71 1.11 8.25
CA ALA A 51 -9.67 1.04 9.69
C ALA A 51 -9.39 2.39 10.34
N ASP A 52 -9.99 2.58 11.52
CA ASP A 52 -9.67 3.71 12.38
C ASP A 52 -8.40 3.46 13.20
N GLU A 53 -7.89 4.52 13.82
CA GLU A 53 -6.67 4.47 14.62
C GLU A 53 -6.72 3.41 15.71
N ALA A 54 -7.86 3.27 16.41
CA ALA A 54 -8.03 2.29 17.47
C ALA A 54 -7.97 0.85 16.95
N THR A 55 -8.50 0.58 15.76
CA THR A 55 -8.44 -0.75 15.13
C THR A 55 -7.03 -1.05 14.63
N LEU A 56 -6.35 -0.10 13.97
CA LEU A 56 -4.96 -0.26 13.55
C LEU A 56 -4.05 -0.52 14.75
N GLN A 57 -4.29 0.17 15.87
CA GLN A 57 -3.50 -0.02 17.09
C GLN A 57 -3.58 -1.45 17.63
N LYS A 58 -4.76 -2.07 17.56
CA LYS A 58 -4.96 -3.46 17.98
C LYS A 58 -4.19 -4.42 17.08
N TRP A 59 -4.20 -4.18 15.77
CA TRP A 59 -3.45 -4.99 14.81
C TRP A 59 -1.95 -4.87 15.01
N GLU A 60 -1.43 -3.65 15.21
CA GLU A 60 -0.01 -3.42 15.50
C GLU A 60 0.41 -4.15 16.76
N ASN A 61 -0.36 -4.04 17.84
CA ASN A 61 -0.08 -4.74 19.10
C ASN A 61 -0.13 -6.26 18.91
N PHE A 62 -1.11 -6.77 18.15
CA PHE A 62 -1.24 -8.20 17.85
C PHE A 62 -0.06 -8.74 17.05
N MET A 63 0.54 -7.92 16.18
CA MET A 63 1.70 -8.28 15.36
C MET A 63 3.04 -7.85 15.96
N GLU A 64 3.03 -7.32 17.19
CA GLU A 64 4.23 -6.79 17.86
C GLU A 64 4.97 -5.72 17.02
N LEU A 65 4.21 -4.93 16.25
CA LEU A 65 4.74 -3.82 15.46
C LEU A 65 4.86 -2.55 16.32
N GLU A 66 5.95 -1.82 16.14
CA GLU A 66 6.14 -0.51 16.76
C GLU A 66 5.05 0.48 16.31
N GLN A 67 4.50 1.22 17.28
CA GLN A 67 3.46 2.23 17.05
C GLN A 67 4.07 3.51 16.48
N ARG A 68 4.09 3.60 15.15
CA ARG A 68 4.64 4.75 14.41
C ARG A 68 3.60 5.87 14.28
N LYS A 69 3.61 6.81 15.23
CA LYS A 69 2.72 8.00 15.21
C LYS A 69 3.09 9.03 14.14
N ASP A 70 4.30 8.92 13.61
CA ASP A 70 4.81 9.69 12.47
C ASP A 70 4.16 9.29 11.14
N TYR A 71 3.51 8.12 11.06
CA TYR A 71 2.92 7.58 9.85
C TYR A 71 1.46 8.01 9.67
N SER A 72 1.01 8.14 8.42
CA SER A 72 -0.41 8.29 8.13
C SER A 72 -1.17 6.99 8.46
N LEU A 73 -2.49 7.07 8.69
CA LEU A 73 -3.32 5.88 8.89
C LEU A 73 -3.21 4.89 7.72
N ARG A 74 -3.05 5.41 6.50
CA ARG A 74 -2.87 4.59 5.30
C ARG A 74 -1.54 3.84 5.34
N ASP A 75 -0.45 4.51 5.67
CA ASP A 75 0.88 3.87 5.73
C ASP A 75 0.93 2.79 6.82
N ARG A 76 0.28 3.03 7.96
CA ARG A 76 0.11 2.04 9.03
C ARG A 76 -0.71 0.82 8.56
N ALA A 77 -1.84 1.06 7.91
CA ALA A 77 -2.69 0.01 7.34
C ALA A 77 -1.93 -0.82 6.28
N GLU A 78 -1.18 -0.17 5.41
CA GLU A 78 -0.34 -0.82 4.40
C GLU A 78 0.76 -1.65 5.06
N ARG A 79 1.47 -1.14 6.08
CA ARG A 79 2.46 -1.90 6.87
C ARG A 79 1.88 -3.16 7.50
N ILE A 80 0.69 -3.10 8.07
CA ILE A 80 -0.02 -4.27 8.63
C ILE A 80 -0.31 -5.29 7.52
N LEU A 81 -0.87 -4.84 6.38
CA LEU A 81 -1.17 -5.72 5.24
C LEU A 81 0.09 -6.39 4.67
N TYR A 82 1.17 -5.63 4.55
CA TYR A 82 2.47 -6.12 4.14
C TYR A 82 3.00 -7.19 5.10
N THR A 83 2.85 -7.00 6.40
CA THR A 83 3.25 -7.98 7.42
C THR A 83 2.41 -9.26 7.36
N LEU A 84 1.11 -9.15 7.07
CA LEU A 84 0.25 -10.32 6.86
C LEU A 84 0.66 -11.11 5.62
N ARG A 85 1.03 -10.40 4.54
CA ARG A 85 1.44 -10.99 3.26
C ARG A 85 2.86 -11.54 3.27
N SER A 86 3.68 -11.13 4.24
CA SER A 86 5.07 -11.54 4.30
C SER A 86 5.30 -12.90 4.95
N LYS A 87 4.27 -13.56 5.50
CA LYS A 87 4.43 -14.92 6.02
C LYS A 87 4.51 -15.91 4.86
N GLY A 88 5.74 -16.32 4.52
CA GLY A 88 6.02 -17.30 3.48
C GLY A 88 7.37 -17.98 3.68
N ILE A 89 7.64 -19.00 2.88
CA ILE A 89 8.98 -19.62 2.84
C ILE A 89 9.92 -18.64 2.16
N PHE A 90 11.01 -18.29 2.85
CA PHE A 90 12.01 -17.34 2.36
C PHE A 90 12.75 -17.91 1.14
N THR A 91 12.20 -17.63 -0.05
CA THR A 91 12.70 -18.10 -1.35
C THR A 91 12.94 -16.91 -2.28
N PRO A 92 13.78 -17.07 -3.33
CA PRO A 92 13.97 -16.01 -4.31
C PRO A 92 12.67 -15.57 -5.01
N GLY A 93 11.75 -16.51 -5.27
CA GLY A 93 10.43 -16.21 -5.82
C GLY A 93 9.60 -15.34 -4.88
N PHE A 94 9.54 -15.72 -3.61
CA PHE A 94 8.87 -14.94 -2.57
C PHE A 94 9.42 -13.51 -2.48
N LEU A 95 10.75 -13.35 -2.42
CA LEU A 95 11.39 -12.03 -2.37
C LEU A 95 11.02 -11.16 -3.58
N LYS A 96 10.95 -11.73 -4.79
CA LYS A 96 10.54 -11.00 -6.00
C LYS A 96 9.09 -10.50 -5.92
N GLU A 97 8.18 -11.32 -5.40
CA GLU A 97 6.78 -10.90 -5.21
C GLU A 97 6.65 -9.80 -4.17
N GLN A 98 7.34 -9.95 -3.03
CA GLN A 98 7.32 -8.91 -2.00
C GLN A 98 7.94 -7.62 -2.51
N ALA A 99 9.05 -7.65 -3.26
CA ALA A 99 9.64 -6.44 -3.83
C ALA A 99 8.62 -5.64 -4.65
N LYS A 100 7.82 -6.32 -5.50
CA LYS A 100 6.76 -5.66 -6.28
C LYS A 100 5.71 -4.99 -5.40
N ILE A 101 5.31 -5.66 -4.32
CA ILE A 101 4.30 -5.17 -3.38
C ILE A 101 4.80 -3.95 -2.61
N PHE A 102 5.97 -4.04 -1.99
CA PHE A 102 6.47 -2.98 -1.09
C PHE A 102 6.98 -1.77 -1.85
N THR A 103 7.60 -1.95 -3.02
CA THR A 103 8.29 -0.87 -3.75
C THR A 103 7.46 -0.24 -4.85
N GLY A 104 6.20 -0.66 -5.03
CA GLY A 104 5.30 -0.09 -6.05
C GLY A 104 5.61 -0.57 -7.47
N GLY A 105 5.99 -1.83 -7.64
CA GLY A 105 6.29 -2.43 -8.95
C GLY A 105 7.78 -2.61 -9.27
N GLY A 106 8.66 -2.44 -8.28
CA GLY A 106 10.08 -2.74 -8.44
C GLY A 106 10.34 -4.22 -8.71
N GLU A 107 11.09 -4.50 -9.77
CA GLU A 107 11.57 -5.82 -10.13
C GLU A 107 12.99 -6.01 -9.62
N ILE A 108 13.21 -7.12 -8.92
CA ILE A 108 14.51 -7.47 -8.36
C ILE A 108 15.08 -8.73 -9.01
N GLU A 109 16.40 -8.73 -9.13
CA GLU A 109 17.21 -9.92 -9.36
C GLU A 109 17.91 -10.32 -8.06
N ILE A 110 18.03 -11.62 -7.85
CA ILE A 110 18.62 -12.19 -6.64
C ILE A 110 19.78 -13.07 -7.07
N THR A 111 20.97 -12.75 -6.57
CA THR A 111 22.18 -13.53 -6.76
C THR A 111 22.57 -14.15 -5.44
N GLU A 112 22.57 -15.48 -5.37
CA GLU A 112 22.90 -16.24 -4.17
C GLU A 112 24.41 -16.54 -4.13
N ASP A 113 25.07 -16.23 -3.02
CA ASP A 113 26.44 -16.63 -2.71
C ASP A 113 26.41 -17.69 -1.60
N PHE A 114 26.44 -18.95 -2.04
CA PHE A 114 26.40 -20.10 -1.13
C PHE A 114 27.65 -20.21 -0.25
N ALA A 115 28.81 -19.77 -0.74
CA ALA A 115 30.06 -19.87 0.02
C ALA A 115 30.11 -18.83 1.15
N GLY A 116 29.67 -17.62 0.86
CA GLY A 116 29.58 -16.52 1.83
C GLY A 116 28.33 -16.53 2.71
N TYR A 117 27.42 -17.51 2.56
CA TYR A 117 26.11 -17.54 3.22
C TYR A 117 25.36 -16.21 3.07
N SER A 118 25.30 -15.67 1.85
CA SER A 118 24.68 -14.38 1.60
C SER A 118 23.97 -14.32 0.27
N PHE A 119 23.12 -13.31 0.07
CA PHE A 119 22.51 -13.03 -1.23
C PHE A 119 22.47 -11.54 -1.51
N THR A 120 22.48 -11.19 -2.78
CA THR A 120 22.40 -9.79 -3.24
C THR A 120 21.08 -9.57 -3.95
N ILE A 121 20.35 -8.54 -3.53
CA ILE A 121 19.12 -8.06 -4.15
C ILE A 121 19.47 -6.85 -5.02
N THR A 122 19.25 -6.96 -6.34
CA THR A 122 19.51 -5.86 -7.28
C THR A 122 18.20 -5.41 -7.92
N PHE A 123 17.83 -4.14 -7.75
CA PHE A 123 16.66 -3.55 -8.42
C PHE A 123 16.98 -3.26 -9.89
N LYS A 124 16.18 -3.78 -10.82
CA LYS A 124 16.42 -3.65 -12.27
C LYS A 124 15.70 -2.46 -12.92
N ASN A 125 14.45 -2.23 -12.56
CA ASN A 125 13.57 -1.25 -13.21
C ASN A 125 13.34 0.03 -12.39
N VAL A 126 14.10 0.21 -11.31
CA VAL A 126 14.03 1.40 -10.46
C VAL A 126 15.39 2.07 -10.42
N ILE A 127 15.44 3.32 -10.91
CA ILE A 127 16.57 4.22 -10.65
C ILE A 127 16.37 4.82 -9.25
N GLY A 128 17.45 4.86 -8.47
CA GLY A 128 17.47 5.42 -7.13
C GLY A 128 16.89 4.47 -6.07
N ILE A 129 16.47 5.04 -4.95
CA ILE A 129 15.90 4.30 -3.83
C ILE A 129 14.38 4.19 -4.05
N PRO A 130 13.81 2.99 -4.18
CA PRO A 130 12.36 2.82 -4.29
C PRO A 130 11.61 3.38 -3.08
N ASN A 131 10.31 3.63 -3.26
CA ASN A 131 9.46 4.02 -2.14
C ASN A 131 9.34 2.88 -1.12
N ASN A 132 9.10 3.24 0.15
CA ASN A 132 8.73 2.29 1.20
C ASN A 132 9.78 1.17 1.47
N MET A 133 11.06 1.48 1.23
CA MET A 133 12.18 0.54 1.43
C MET A 133 12.41 0.13 2.90
N GLU A 134 12.01 0.95 3.87
CA GLU A 134 12.11 0.61 5.29
C GLU A 134 11.27 -0.63 5.62
N ASN A 135 10.02 -0.65 5.15
CA ASN A 135 9.13 -1.80 5.33
C ASN A 135 9.61 -3.05 4.56
N PHE A 136 10.20 -2.88 3.38
CA PHE A 136 10.80 -4.01 2.64
C PHE A 136 11.99 -4.62 3.39
N ARG A 137 12.87 -3.80 3.99
CA ARG A 137 13.97 -4.29 4.84
C ARG A 137 13.45 -5.02 6.07
N ASN A 138 12.48 -4.43 6.78
CA ASN A 138 11.87 -5.06 7.95
C ASN A 138 11.25 -6.43 7.60
N MET A 139 10.63 -6.54 6.42
CA MET A 139 10.09 -7.80 5.93
C MET A 139 11.18 -8.85 5.67
N ILE A 140 12.31 -8.46 5.06
CA ILE A 140 13.45 -9.35 4.86
C ILE A 140 13.97 -9.84 6.21
N GLU A 141 14.25 -8.93 7.15
CA GLU A 141 14.78 -9.30 8.47
C GLU A 141 13.85 -10.26 9.23
N LEU A 142 12.54 -10.07 9.12
CA LEU A 142 11.56 -10.91 9.79
C LEU A 142 11.53 -12.34 9.23
N ASN A 143 11.71 -12.51 7.92
CA ASN A 143 11.53 -13.80 7.25
C ASN A 143 12.83 -14.53 6.93
N LYS A 144 13.95 -13.80 6.85
CA LYS A 144 15.26 -14.35 6.50
C LYS A 144 15.79 -15.21 7.65
N PRO A 145 16.37 -16.39 7.37
CA PRO A 145 17.11 -17.13 8.36
C PRO A 145 18.23 -16.30 9.00
N ALA A 146 18.47 -16.46 10.30
CA ALA A 146 19.44 -15.65 11.03
C ALA A 146 20.87 -15.71 10.45
N HIS A 147 21.26 -16.87 9.90
CA HIS A 147 22.61 -17.12 9.38
C HIS A 147 22.86 -16.56 7.98
N LEU A 148 21.83 -16.06 7.27
CA LEU A 148 21.95 -15.62 5.90
C LEU A 148 22.22 -14.11 5.87
N GLY A 149 23.30 -13.64 5.26
CA GLY A 149 23.55 -12.20 5.01
C GLY A 149 22.77 -11.69 3.81
N TYR A 150 22.56 -10.37 3.70
CA TYR A 150 22.07 -9.78 2.45
C TYR A 150 22.63 -8.39 2.18
N THR A 151 22.70 -8.06 0.89
CA THR A 151 23.02 -6.72 0.40
C THR A 151 21.95 -6.27 -0.58
N ILE A 152 21.55 -4.99 -0.51
CA ILE A 152 20.64 -4.39 -1.48
C ILE A 152 21.43 -3.42 -2.36
N MET A 153 21.37 -3.63 -3.67
CA MET A 153 21.98 -2.79 -4.70
C MET A 153 20.92 -2.00 -5.46
N PHE A 154 21.20 -0.70 -5.62
CA PHE A 154 20.39 0.22 -6.40
C PHE A 154 21.14 0.65 -7.65
N ILE A 155 20.40 0.93 -8.70
CA ILE A 155 20.95 1.48 -9.94
C ILE A 155 20.77 3.00 -9.91
N TYR A 156 21.85 3.72 -10.22
CA TYR A 156 21.85 5.18 -10.34
C TYR A 156 22.22 5.59 -11.75
N ARG A 157 21.73 6.76 -12.18
CA ARG A 157 22.02 7.26 -13.52
C ARG A 157 23.42 7.85 -13.59
N THR A 158 24.24 7.34 -14.50
CA THR A 158 25.58 7.89 -14.75
C THR A 158 25.54 9.01 -15.78
N HIS A 159 26.53 9.91 -15.75
CA HIS A 159 26.67 10.97 -16.77
C HIS A 159 26.74 10.42 -18.21
N LYS A 160 27.27 9.21 -18.39
CA LYS A 160 27.34 8.55 -19.71
C LYS A 160 25.94 8.27 -20.27
N LEU A 161 24.98 7.87 -19.44
CA LEU A 161 23.58 7.65 -19.83
C LEU A 161 22.88 8.96 -20.22
N LEU A 162 23.25 10.07 -19.57
CA LEU A 162 22.69 11.40 -19.84
C LEU A 162 23.16 12.02 -21.16
N ARG A 163 24.27 11.53 -21.74
CA ARG A 163 24.85 12.06 -23.00
C ARG A 163 23.91 11.96 -24.20
N ARG A 164 22.89 11.09 -24.13
CA ARG A 164 21.86 10.93 -25.16
C ARG A 164 20.87 12.11 -25.19
N PHE A 165 20.81 12.92 -24.14
CA PHE A 165 19.89 14.06 -24.01
C PHE A 165 20.62 15.39 -24.18
N THR A 166 19.90 16.39 -24.66
CA THR A 166 20.45 17.75 -24.81
C THR A 166 20.43 18.49 -23.48
N HIS A 167 21.35 19.45 -23.31
CA HIS A 167 21.36 20.31 -22.12
C HIS A 167 20.05 21.09 -21.93
N GLY A 168 19.36 21.44 -23.02
CA GLY A 168 18.06 22.11 -22.97
C GLY A 168 16.94 21.25 -22.37
N GLU A 169 16.95 19.95 -22.65
CA GLU A 169 15.99 18.98 -22.09
C GLU A 169 16.27 18.71 -20.60
N LEU A 170 17.55 18.59 -20.26
CA LEU A 170 17.98 18.31 -18.88
C LEU A 170 17.80 19.49 -17.93
N ARG A 171 17.78 20.74 -18.44
CA ARG A 171 17.62 21.97 -17.64
C ARG A 171 16.33 21.99 -16.78
N ARG A 172 15.33 21.18 -17.14
CA ARG A 172 14.06 21.06 -16.41
C ARG A 172 14.18 20.28 -15.09
N TYR A 173 15.30 19.58 -14.88
CA TYR A 173 15.52 18.71 -13.73
C TYR A 173 16.76 19.16 -12.97
N THR A 174 16.71 19.01 -11.65
CA THR A 174 17.87 19.24 -10.80
C THR A 174 18.90 18.10 -10.93
N HIS A 175 20.15 18.35 -10.53
CA HIS A 175 21.19 17.32 -10.53
C HIS A 175 20.79 16.08 -9.72
N LYS A 176 20.13 16.28 -8.57
CA LYS A 176 19.64 15.18 -7.72
C LYS A 176 18.57 14.37 -8.44
N GLU A 177 17.63 15.03 -9.10
CA GLU A 177 16.60 14.33 -9.87
C GLU A 177 17.21 13.54 -11.01
N LEU A 178 18.13 14.13 -11.78
CA LEU A 178 18.80 13.42 -12.87
C LEU A 178 19.55 12.16 -12.42
N PHE A 179 20.06 12.16 -11.19
CA PHE A 179 20.81 11.05 -10.61
C PHE A 179 19.90 9.92 -10.09
N ASP A 180 18.81 10.27 -9.37
CA ASP A 180 18.01 9.33 -8.59
C ASP A 180 16.60 9.05 -9.12
N ARG A 181 16.08 9.86 -10.05
CA ARG A 181 14.65 9.86 -10.38
C ARG A 181 14.36 8.91 -11.56
N ASN A 182 13.32 8.09 -11.40
CA ASN A 182 13.01 6.98 -12.33
C ASN A 182 12.22 7.41 -13.59
N ASP A 183 11.38 8.44 -13.50
CA ASP A 183 10.40 8.88 -14.53
C ASP A 183 10.95 9.88 -15.57
N ILE A 184 12.26 10.15 -15.57
CA ILE A 184 12.84 11.20 -16.42
C ILE A 184 13.14 10.68 -17.83
N LEU A 185 12.56 11.36 -18.84
CA LEU A 185 12.91 11.25 -20.26
C LEU A 185 12.78 9.83 -20.85
N GLY A 186 11.60 9.21 -20.67
CA GLY A 186 11.18 8.07 -21.47
C GLY A 186 11.30 6.69 -20.83
N GLY A 187 11.66 6.59 -19.55
CA GLY A 187 11.76 5.30 -18.84
C GLY A 187 12.90 4.44 -19.38
N VAL A 188 13.66 3.82 -18.49
CA VAL A 188 14.68 2.87 -18.92
C VAL A 188 13.96 1.61 -19.41
N GLY A 189 13.97 1.38 -20.72
CA GLY A 189 13.51 0.13 -21.32
C GLY A 189 13.12 0.23 -22.79
N ASN A 190 14.10 0.32 -23.69
CA ASN A 190 14.04 -0.14 -25.08
C ASN A 190 15.46 -0.44 -25.54
N GLU A 191 16.06 -1.49 -24.96
CA GLU A 191 16.97 -2.44 -25.60
C GLU A 191 16.65 -3.82 -25.01
#